data_AF-A0A359LUL8-F1
#
_entry.id   AF-A0A359LUL8-F1
#
_cell.length_a   1.000
_cell.length_b   1.000
_cell.length_c   1.000
_cell.angle_alpha   90.00
_cell.angle_beta   90.00
_cell.angle_gamma   90.00
#
_symmetry.space_group_name_H-M   'P 1'
#
loop_
_entity.id
_entity.type
_entity.pdbx_description
1 polymer ?
#
loop_
_entity_poly.entity_id
_entity_poly.type
_entity_poly.pdbx_seq_one_letter_code
_entity_poly.pdbx_strand_id
1 'polypeptide(L)'
;MISRTLASMLCSLALGASLHAQGPAAPPDPAVLQRLLTRHQARAAAFDFAAIGDQQYGADGIAKWPALQASINRATDLTFVVHTGDIKSGSTLCDNAMFANRLESFNAFEAPMILTPGDNEWTDCHRANNGSYDSIERLDYLRRTFYPTNQSLGKRKITLSQQSEDPRYQRYVENAMWSQGGVLFATVHVVGSNNNLGRDAANDAEYRERTNANFNWIKTAFSVARDGGFQAVVLVMQANPGFNSNRGRVSQLEEGFRDTFFVLEDEVVVFNKPVLLIMGDSHTFRLDKPLIGTRSGQVLDHFTRLEVPGSADVHWIRVKVNPAKSQPFSFEHEDVMPNYFRQERP
;
A
#
# COMPACT_ATOMS: atom_id res chain seq x y z
N MET A 1 59.90 -29.78 41.39
CA MET A 1 59.36 -28.44 41.71
C MET A 1 58.35 -28.09 40.64
N ILE A 2 57.08 -28.23 41.00
CA ILE A 2 55.90 -27.88 40.19
C ILE A 2 55.39 -26.58 40.79
N SER A 3 55.21 -25.52 39.99
CA SER A 3 54.41 -24.37 40.43
C SER A 3 53.47 -23.95 39.31
N ARG A 4 52.18 -24.04 39.65
CA ARG A 4 51.02 -23.66 38.85
C ARG A 4 50.82 -22.16 38.96
N THR A 5 50.46 -21.49 37.87
CA THR A 5 49.84 -20.17 37.92
C THR A 5 48.58 -20.20 37.07
N LEU A 6 47.44 -20.05 37.76
CA LEU A 6 46.11 -19.91 37.17
C LEU A 6 46.02 -18.56 36.46
N ALA A 7 45.62 -18.57 35.19
CA ALA A 7 45.10 -17.38 34.51
C ALA A 7 43.57 -17.50 34.45
N SER A 8 42.92 -16.59 35.17
CA SER A 8 41.48 -16.42 35.30
C SER A 8 40.87 -15.95 33.98
N MET A 9 40.02 -16.79 33.38
CA MET A 9 39.16 -16.44 32.25
C MET A 9 37.94 -15.67 32.78
N LEU A 10 37.98 -14.33 32.71
CA LEU A 10 36.79 -13.50 32.88
C LEU A 10 36.04 -13.47 31.55
N CYS A 11 35.07 -14.37 31.42
CA CYS A 11 34.12 -14.38 30.32
C CYS A 11 33.01 -13.36 30.64
N SER A 12 33.14 -12.14 30.11
CA SER A 12 32.08 -11.14 30.16
C SER A 12 30.94 -11.58 29.25
N LEU A 13 29.92 -12.20 29.83
CA LEU A 13 28.61 -12.43 29.21
C LEU A 13 27.94 -11.08 28.96
N ALA A 14 28.19 -10.50 27.79
CA ALA A 14 27.31 -9.48 27.24
C ALA A 14 26.00 -10.18 26.85
N LEU A 15 25.00 -10.13 27.73
CA LEU A 15 23.62 -10.41 27.35
C LEU A 15 23.20 -9.37 26.31
N GLY A 16 23.32 -9.72 25.03
CA GLY A 16 22.58 -9.06 23.97
C GLY A 16 21.10 -9.31 24.22
N ALA A 17 20.40 -8.32 24.77
CA ALA A 17 18.96 -8.35 24.88
C ALA A 17 18.36 -8.29 23.48
N SER A 18 17.95 -9.44 22.94
CA SER A 18 17.08 -9.52 21.77
C SER A 18 15.69 -8.99 22.16
N LEU A 19 15.52 -7.66 22.21
CA LEU A 19 14.21 -7.02 22.26
C LEU A 19 13.57 -7.11 20.87
N HIS A 20 12.95 -8.24 20.55
CA HIS A 20 12.07 -8.39 19.38
C HIS A 20 10.64 -8.80 19.75
N ALA A 21 10.25 -8.61 21.02
CA ALA A 21 8.84 -8.60 21.37
C ALA A 21 8.33 -7.16 21.22
N GLN A 22 8.04 -6.72 20.00
CA GLN A 22 7.11 -5.61 19.84
C GLN A 22 5.80 -6.06 20.52
N GLY A 23 5.34 -5.30 21.52
CA GLY A 23 4.10 -5.61 22.23
C GLY A 23 2.91 -5.71 21.27
N PRO A 24 1.77 -6.25 21.71
CA PRO A 24 0.58 -6.34 20.87
C PRO A 24 0.24 -4.95 20.30
N ALA A 25 -0.07 -4.91 19.00
CA ALA A 25 -0.41 -3.67 18.31
C ALA A 25 -1.51 -2.91 19.07
N ALA A 26 -1.28 -1.61 19.29
CA ALA A 26 -2.20 -0.77 20.04
C ALA A 26 -3.60 -0.79 19.39
N PRO A 27 -4.68 -0.94 20.18
CA PRO A 27 -6.03 -0.88 19.63
C PRO A 27 -6.34 0.53 19.09
N PRO A 28 -7.39 0.65 18.25
CA PRO A 28 -7.90 1.95 17.81
C PRO A 28 -8.21 2.85 19.02
N ASP A 29 -7.91 4.14 18.91
CA ASP A 29 -8.36 5.10 19.93
C ASP A 29 -9.90 5.16 19.90
N PRO A 30 -10.61 5.02 21.05
CA PRO A 30 -12.07 4.96 21.05
C PRO A 30 -12.74 6.21 20.47
N ALA A 31 -12.18 7.40 20.69
CA ALA A 31 -12.75 8.64 20.17
C ALA A 31 -12.53 8.76 18.66
N VAL A 32 -11.35 8.36 18.16
CA VAL A 32 -11.09 8.25 16.72
C VAL A 32 -12.06 7.25 16.09
N LEU A 33 -12.17 6.04 16.65
CA LEU A 33 -13.05 4.98 16.14
C LEU A 33 -14.50 5.46 16.08
N GLN A 34 -15.02 6.12 17.12
CA GLN A 34 -16.38 6.63 17.12
C GLN A 34 -16.62 7.69 16.02
N ARG A 35 -15.65 8.56 15.76
CA ARG A 35 -15.73 9.53 14.66
C ARG A 35 -15.75 8.82 13.30
N LEU A 36 -14.89 7.83 13.11
CA LEU A 36 -14.84 7.06 11.86
C LEU A 36 -16.14 6.27 11.63
N LEU A 37 -16.69 5.60 12.64
CA LEU A 37 -17.99 4.94 12.57
C LEU A 37 -19.11 5.92 12.20
N THR A 38 -19.06 7.15 12.71
CA THR A 38 -20.06 8.17 12.36
C THR A 38 -19.96 8.60 10.89
N ARG A 39 -18.75 8.73 10.33
CA ARG A 39 -18.53 9.16 8.94
C ARG A 39 -18.74 8.03 7.93
N HIS A 40 -18.34 6.82 8.26
CA HIS A 40 -18.34 5.68 7.36
C HIS A 40 -19.55 4.79 7.66
N GLN A 41 -20.60 5.00 6.88
CA GLN A 41 -21.86 4.25 7.00
C GLN A 41 -22.02 3.32 5.81
N ALA A 42 -22.20 2.02 6.08
CA ALA A 42 -22.38 1.03 5.04
C ALA A 42 -23.70 1.26 4.28
N ARG A 43 -23.61 1.61 3.00
CA ARG A 43 -24.76 1.78 2.09
C ARG A 43 -24.50 1.00 0.81
N ALA A 44 -25.19 -0.13 0.66
CA ALA A 44 -25.02 -0.99 -0.51
C ALA A 44 -25.44 -0.28 -1.79
N ALA A 45 -24.50 -0.16 -2.73
CA ALA A 45 -24.72 0.32 -4.09
C ALA A 45 -23.64 -0.29 -4.97
N ALA A 46 -24.00 -0.70 -6.19
CA ALA A 46 -23.01 -1.14 -7.16
C ALA A 46 -22.23 0.07 -7.71
N PHE A 47 -20.95 -0.12 -7.98
CA PHE A 47 -20.08 0.91 -8.54
C PHE A 47 -18.81 0.29 -9.12
N ASP A 48 -18.14 1.05 -9.98
CA ASP A 48 -16.85 0.69 -10.54
C ASP A 48 -15.77 1.67 -10.08
N PHE A 49 -14.53 1.20 -10.01
CA PHE A 49 -13.35 2.05 -9.84
C PHE A 49 -12.18 1.50 -10.67
N ALA A 50 -11.21 2.36 -10.96
CA ALA A 50 -9.99 1.96 -11.66
C ALA A 50 -8.85 1.70 -10.67
N ALA A 51 -8.07 0.65 -10.91
CA ALA A 51 -6.83 0.35 -10.21
C ALA A 51 -5.64 0.40 -11.18
N ILE A 52 -4.60 1.15 -10.79
CA ILE A 52 -3.35 1.34 -11.53
C ILE A 52 -2.16 1.33 -10.54
N GLY A 53 -0.94 1.18 -11.07
CA GLY A 53 0.29 1.13 -10.28
C GLY A 53 1.52 1.01 -11.16
N ASP A 54 2.69 1.38 -10.62
CA ASP A 54 3.98 1.15 -11.28
C ASP A 54 4.06 1.77 -12.68
N GLN A 55 3.45 2.95 -12.86
CA GLN A 55 3.29 3.61 -14.14
C GLN A 55 4.31 4.74 -14.34
N GLN A 56 4.41 5.21 -15.59
CA GLN A 56 5.31 6.31 -15.97
C GLN A 56 6.81 5.99 -15.76
N TYR A 57 7.17 4.71 -15.92
CA TYR A 57 8.54 4.23 -15.87
C TYR A 57 9.31 4.55 -17.16
N GLY A 58 10.41 5.29 -17.02
CA GLY A 58 11.25 5.67 -18.16
C GLY A 58 10.52 6.47 -19.22
N ALA A 59 11.17 6.68 -20.36
CA ALA A 59 10.60 7.48 -21.45
C ALA A 59 9.35 6.83 -22.08
N ASP A 60 9.32 5.50 -22.19
CA ASP A 60 8.21 4.76 -22.80
C ASP A 60 6.95 4.81 -21.94
N GLY A 61 7.06 4.54 -20.63
CA GLY A 61 5.93 4.65 -19.71
C GLY A 61 5.37 6.07 -19.63
N ILE A 62 6.24 7.09 -19.67
CA ILE A 62 5.82 8.50 -19.74
C ILE A 62 5.06 8.79 -21.04
N ALA A 63 5.51 8.27 -22.18
CA ALA A 63 4.85 8.47 -23.47
C ALA A 63 3.47 7.78 -23.56
N LYS A 64 3.30 6.64 -22.88
CA LYS A 64 2.06 5.86 -22.84
C LYS A 64 1.01 6.39 -21.84
N TRP A 65 1.43 7.19 -20.86
CA TRP A 65 0.56 7.70 -19.81
C TRP A 65 -0.66 8.50 -20.30
N PRO A 66 -0.54 9.45 -21.27
CA PRO A 66 -1.69 10.22 -21.74
C PRO A 66 -2.81 9.33 -22.29
N ALA A 67 -2.48 8.22 -22.97
CA ALA A 67 -3.47 7.30 -23.49
C ALA A 67 -4.20 6.53 -22.38
N LEU A 68 -3.47 6.09 -21.34
CA LEU A 68 -4.06 5.45 -20.16
C LEU A 68 -4.99 6.41 -19.43
N GLN A 69 -4.53 7.63 -19.15
CA GLN A 69 -5.34 8.63 -18.47
C GLN A 69 -6.59 8.97 -19.29
N ALA A 70 -6.47 9.13 -20.61
CA ALA A 70 -7.61 9.40 -21.48
C ALA A 70 -8.58 8.21 -21.54
N SER A 71 -8.09 6.97 -21.46
CA SER A 71 -8.93 5.77 -21.36
C SER A 71 -9.78 5.78 -20.08
N ILE A 72 -9.14 6.04 -18.93
CA ILE A 72 -9.82 6.11 -17.63
C ILE A 72 -10.80 7.30 -17.58
N ASN A 73 -10.41 8.47 -18.09
CA ASN A 73 -11.28 9.66 -18.10
C ASN A 73 -12.52 9.50 -19.00
N ARG A 74 -12.45 8.67 -20.05
CA ARG A 74 -13.61 8.37 -20.92
C ARG A 74 -14.46 7.21 -20.41
N ALA A 75 -13.94 6.38 -19.52
CA ALA A 75 -14.69 5.28 -18.95
C ALA A 75 -15.90 5.82 -18.17
N THR A 76 -17.10 5.34 -18.51
CA THR A 76 -18.30 5.69 -17.76
C THR A 76 -18.26 5.02 -16.39
N ASP A 77 -18.94 5.68 -15.43
CA ASP A 77 -19.30 5.11 -14.12
C ASP A 77 -18.13 4.76 -13.17
N LEU A 78 -16.94 5.31 -13.41
CA LEU A 78 -15.84 5.23 -12.45
C LEU A 78 -16.05 6.21 -11.30
N THR A 79 -16.12 5.67 -10.08
CA THR A 79 -16.32 6.47 -8.86
C THR A 79 -15.01 7.12 -8.38
N PHE A 80 -13.89 6.43 -8.56
CA PHE A 80 -12.54 6.92 -8.26
C PHE A 80 -11.47 6.06 -8.97
N VAL A 81 -10.23 6.50 -8.86
CA VAL A 81 -9.01 5.79 -9.29
C VAL A 81 -8.14 5.55 -8.05
N VAL A 82 -7.57 4.36 -7.91
CA VAL A 82 -6.52 4.06 -6.92
C VAL A 82 -5.19 3.80 -7.62
N HIS A 83 -4.11 4.35 -7.08
CA HIS A 83 -2.73 4.11 -7.54
C HIS A 83 -1.91 3.47 -6.43
N THR A 84 -1.33 2.30 -6.71
CA THR A 84 -0.57 1.49 -5.74
C THR A 84 0.88 1.96 -5.55
N GLY A 85 1.19 3.25 -5.69
CA GLY A 85 2.57 3.75 -5.62
C GLY A 85 3.40 3.49 -6.87
N ASP A 86 4.70 3.79 -6.80
CA ASP A 86 5.66 3.65 -7.89
C ASP A 86 5.31 4.52 -9.11
N ILE A 87 5.35 5.82 -8.87
CA ILE A 87 5.08 6.90 -9.83
C ILE A 87 6.36 7.29 -10.60
N LYS A 88 7.50 6.64 -10.32
CA LYS A 88 8.74 6.73 -11.09
C LYS A 88 9.47 5.39 -11.10
N SER A 89 10.30 5.17 -12.13
CA SER A 89 11.17 3.98 -12.15
C SER A 89 12.29 4.05 -11.14
N GLY A 90 12.83 2.90 -10.72
CA GLY A 90 14.02 2.80 -9.85
C GLY A 90 15.33 3.33 -10.44
N SER A 91 15.29 3.97 -11.61
CA SER A 91 16.41 4.66 -12.26
C SER A 91 16.09 6.12 -12.64
N THR A 92 14.95 6.66 -12.20
CA THR A 92 14.59 8.07 -12.41
C THR A 92 15.02 8.91 -11.21
N LEU A 93 15.50 10.12 -11.45
CA LEU A 93 15.85 11.06 -10.38
C LEU A 93 14.66 11.32 -9.45
N CYS A 94 14.91 11.36 -8.15
CA CYS A 94 13.92 11.75 -7.14
C CYS A 94 13.89 13.27 -6.91
N ASP A 95 14.05 14.05 -7.98
CA ASP A 95 14.03 15.50 -7.88
C ASP A 95 12.61 16.07 -7.72
N ASN A 96 12.53 17.33 -7.32
CA ASN A 96 11.25 18.00 -7.09
C ASN A 96 10.43 18.17 -8.40
N ALA A 97 11.10 18.22 -9.55
CA ALA A 97 10.44 18.37 -10.85
C ALA A 97 9.68 17.10 -11.24
N MET A 98 10.22 15.91 -10.94
CA MET A 98 9.55 14.63 -11.11
C MET A 98 8.24 14.61 -10.31
N PHE A 99 8.29 14.93 -9.01
CA PHE A 99 7.09 14.96 -8.17
C PHE A 99 6.05 15.97 -8.66
N ALA A 100 6.48 17.18 -9.05
CA ALA A 100 5.58 18.20 -9.58
C ALA A 100 4.88 17.73 -10.87
N ASN A 101 5.61 17.08 -11.77
CA ASN A 101 5.06 16.52 -13.00
C ASN A 101 4.04 15.39 -12.72
N ARG A 102 4.30 14.53 -11.74
CA ARG A 102 3.35 13.47 -11.34
C ARG A 102 2.11 14.05 -10.67
N LEU A 103 2.28 15.06 -9.81
CA LEU A 103 1.15 15.74 -9.18
C LEU A 103 0.24 16.40 -10.23
N GLU A 104 0.80 17.07 -11.24
CA GLU A 104 0.04 17.63 -12.36
C GLU A 104 -0.71 16.52 -13.12
N SER A 105 0.01 15.45 -13.47
CA SER A 105 -0.57 14.29 -14.18
C SER A 105 -1.75 13.69 -13.39
N PHE A 106 -1.62 13.54 -12.08
CA PHE A 106 -2.66 12.95 -11.23
C PHE A 106 -3.86 13.87 -11.03
N ASN A 107 -3.65 15.18 -11.00
CA ASN A 107 -4.75 16.14 -10.96
C ASN A 107 -5.49 16.28 -12.30
N ALA A 108 -5.00 15.66 -13.38
CA ALA A 108 -5.69 15.64 -14.67
C ALA A 108 -6.74 14.50 -14.81
N PHE A 109 -6.87 13.59 -13.82
CA PHE A 109 -7.99 12.65 -13.79
C PHE A 109 -9.33 13.38 -13.53
N GLU A 110 -10.37 13.01 -14.26
CA GLU A 110 -11.73 13.55 -14.06
C GLU A 110 -12.37 13.02 -12.76
N ALA A 111 -12.07 11.77 -12.40
CA ALA A 111 -12.51 11.16 -11.15
C ALA A 111 -11.54 11.49 -9.99
N PRO A 112 -11.99 11.34 -8.73
CA PRO A 112 -11.10 11.33 -7.57
C PRO A 112 -9.97 10.32 -7.75
N MET A 113 -8.75 10.70 -7.42
CA MET A 113 -7.59 9.81 -7.45
C MET A 113 -6.97 9.71 -6.06
N ILE A 114 -6.80 8.47 -5.59
CA ILE A 114 -6.18 8.13 -4.32
C ILE A 114 -4.83 7.47 -4.62
N LEU A 115 -3.77 7.97 -4.01
CA LEU A 115 -2.41 7.44 -4.11
C LEU A 115 -2.02 6.83 -2.76
N THR A 116 -1.36 5.67 -2.79
CA THR A 116 -0.49 5.23 -1.69
C THR A 116 0.97 5.34 -2.14
N PRO A 117 1.94 5.60 -1.25
CA PRO A 117 3.35 5.63 -1.64
C PRO A 117 3.87 4.29 -2.14
N GLY A 118 4.84 4.34 -3.05
CA GLY A 118 5.69 3.21 -3.39
C GLY A 118 7.12 3.41 -2.91
N ASP A 119 7.99 2.42 -3.12
CA ASP A 119 9.37 2.45 -2.62
C ASP A 119 10.23 3.38 -3.50
N ASN A 120 9.92 3.40 -4.79
CA ASN A 120 10.61 4.17 -5.78
C ASN A 120 10.65 5.68 -5.49
N GLU A 121 9.61 6.25 -4.91
CA GLU A 121 9.52 7.69 -4.67
C GLU A 121 10.34 8.19 -3.50
N TRP A 122 10.86 7.29 -2.64
CA TRP A 122 11.57 7.73 -1.44
C TRP A 122 12.60 6.73 -0.92
N THR A 123 12.26 5.45 -0.72
CA THR A 123 13.22 4.47 -0.19
C THR A 123 14.39 4.29 -1.17
N ASP A 124 14.12 4.25 -2.47
CA ASP A 124 15.11 4.03 -3.52
C ASP A 124 15.88 5.29 -3.94
N CYS A 125 15.53 6.45 -3.40
CA CYS A 125 16.14 7.70 -3.78
C CYS A 125 17.60 7.85 -3.33
N HIS A 126 18.04 7.03 -2.37
CA HIS A 126 19.43 6.91 -1.94
C HIS A 126 20.37 6.37 -3.03
N ARG A 127 19.83 5.69 -4.05
CA ARG A 127 20.65 5.13 -5.15
C ARG A 127 21.32 6.24 -5.94
N ALA A 128 22.56 6.02 -6.37
CA ALA A 128 23.36 7.02 -7.08
C ALA A 128 22.70 7.51 -8.39
N ASN A 129 22.09 6.61 -9.14
CA ASN A 129 21.34 6.93 -10.36
C ASN A 129 20.01 7.65 -10.10
N ASN A 130 19.54 7.69 -8.86
CA ASN A 130 18.31 8.40 -8.45
C ASN A 130 18.62 9.77 -7.82
N GLY A 131 19.91 10.13 -7.73
CA GLY A 131 20.39 11.42 -7.22
C GLY A 131 20.97 11.38 -5.80
N SER A 132 21.13 10.20 -5.19
CA SER A 132 21.69 10.02 -3.84
C SER A 132 20.96 10.86 -2.77
N TYR A 133 19.64 11.01 -2.89
CA TYR A 133 18.85 11.78 -1.93
C TYR A 133 18.71 11.03 -0.61
N ASP A 134 18.50 11.78 0.48
CA ASP A 134 18.07 11.22 1.75
C ASP A 134 16.62 10.72 1.64
N SER A 135 16.40 9.44 1.90
CA SER A 135 15.07 8.82 1.77
C SER A 135 14.02 9.36 2.74
N ILE A 136 14.42 9.75 3.96
CA ILE A 136 13.49 10.30 4.96
C ILE A 136 13.06 11.70 4.55
N GLU A 137 14.00 12.50 4.04
CA GLU A 137 13.68 13.81 3.46
C GLU A 137 12.75 13.67 2.24
N ARG A 138 13.00 12.71 1.35
CA ARG A 138 12.12 12.43 0.19
C ARG A 138 10.74 11.95 0.63
N LEU A 139 10.62 11.14 1.69
CA LEU A 139 9.33 10.76 2.26
C LEU A 139 8.56 11.98 2.79
N ASP A 140 9.22 12.87 3.51
CA ASP A 140 8.60 14.09 4.00
C ASP A 140 8.22 15.04 2.84
N TYR A 141 9.00 15.09 1.78
CA TYR A 141 8.67 15.83 0.55
C TYR A 141 7.45 15.24 -0.17
N LEU A 142 7.39 13.91 -0.32
CA LEU A 142 6.25 13.19 -0.87
C LEU A 142 4.97 13.51 -0.08
N ARG A 143 5.04 13.44 1.27
CA ARG A 143 3.92 13.76 2.16
C ARG A 143 3.36 15.16 1.94
N ARG A 144 4.25 16.17 1.92
CA ARG A 144 3.86 17.57 1.67
C ARG A 144 3.28 17.81 0.29
N THR A 145 3.73 17.05 -0.71
CA THR A 145 3.35 17.27 -2.12
C THR A 145 2.03 16.60 -2.48
N PHE A 146 1.85 15.33 -2.09
CA PHE A 146 0.68 14.54 -2.51
C PHE A 146 -0.43 14.48 -1.47
N TYR A 147 -0.14 14.79 -0.20
CA TYR A 147 -1.11 14.74 0.89
C TYR A 147 -1.14 16.04 1.71
N PRO A 148 -1.21 17.23 1.08
CA PRO A 148 -1.23 18.51 1.82
C PRO A 148 -2.52 18.72 2.62
N THR A 149 -3.58 17.97 2.30
CA THR A 149 -4.89 18.00 2.95
C THR A 149 -5.47 16.59 2.96
N ASN A 150 -6.66 16.43 3.55
CA ASN A 150 -7.41 15.17 3.50
C ASN A 150 -8.30 15.03 2.24
N GLN A 151 -8.10 15.86 1.23
CA GLN A 151 -8.80 15.72 -0.05
C GLN A 151 -8.00 14.84 -1.00
N SER A 152 -8.67 13.97 -1.75
CA SER A 152 -8.04 13.21 -2.84
C SER A 152 -7.46 14.13 -3.93
N LEU A 153 -6.61 13.54 -4.77
CA LEU A 153 -6.18 14.13 -6.04
C LEU A 153 -7.31 14.03 -7.07
N GLY A 154 -7.04 14.50 -8.29
CA GLY A 154 -7.99 14.56 -9.39
C GLY A 154 -8.84 15.83 -9.37
N LYS A 155 -9.57 16.07 -10.46
CA LYS A 155 -10.42 17.26 -10.63
C LYS A 155 -11.63 17.23 -9.69
N ARG A 156 -12.30 16.08 -9.60
CA ARG A 156 -13.31 15.81 -8.56
C ARG A 156 -12.62 15.23 -7.35
N LYS A 157 -13.03 15.67 -6.16
CA LYS A 157 -12.38 15.26 -4.91
C LYS A 157 -13.35 14.57 -3.98
N ILE A 158 -12.83 13.61 -3.22
CA ILE A 158 -13.49 13.08 -2.03
C ILE A 158 -12.70 13.46 -0.78
N THR A 159 -13.41 13.69 0.31
CA THR A 159 -12.82 13.83 1.64
C THR A 159 -12.47 12.45 2.17
N LEU A 160 -11.21 12.27 2.54
CA LEU A 160 -10.69 11.06 3.13
C LEU A 160 -10.59 11.25 4.64
N SER A 161 -10.87 10.19 5.41
CA SER A 161 -10.41 10.13 6.80
C SER A 161 -8.94 9.70 6.79
N GLN A 162 -8.09 10.31 7.60
CA GLN A 162 -6.64 10.00 7.61
C GLN A 162 -6.21 9.43 8.95
N GLN A 163 -5.18 8.57 8.94
CA GLN A 163 -4.59 8.06 10.18
C GLN A 163 -4.08 9.18 11.09
N SER A 164 -3.60 10.28 10.50
CA SER A 164 -3.16 11.48 11.21
C SER A 164 -4.23 12.17 12.09
N GLU A 165 -5.50 11.79 11.97
CA GLU A 165 -6.55 12.22 12.89
C GLU A 165 -6.45 11.58 14.28
N ASP A 166 -5.69 10.49 14.41
CA ASP A 166 -5.23 9.99 15.69
C ASP A 166 -4.00 10.78 16.14
N PRO A 167 -4.05 11.49 17.28
CA PRO A 167 -2.93 12.29 17.77
C PRO A 167 -1.63 11.50 17.97
N ARG A 168 -1.70 10.17 18.10
CA ARG A 168 -0.53 9.28 18.22
C ARG A 168 0.20 9.09 16.88
N TYR A 169 -0.46 9.36 15.75
CA TYR A 169 -0.02 9.01 14.40
C TYR A 169 -0.08 10.20 13.42
N GLN A 170 0.11 11.43 13.89
CA GLN A 170 -0.04 12.67 13.11
C GLN A 170 0.84 12.75 11.85
N ARG A 171 1.96 12.01 11.78
CA ARG A 171 2.87 12.00 10.63
C ARG A 171 2.35 11.18 9.43
N TYR A 172 1.38 10.29 9.64
CA TYR A 172 0.92 9.32 8.65
C TYR A 172 -0.31 9.86 7.90
N VAL A 173 -0.08 10.83 7.03
CA VAL A 173 -1.12 11.52 6.23
C VAL A 173 -1.51 10.73 4.97
N GLU A 174 -0.64 9.84 4.52
CA GLU A 174 -0.81 8.98 3.34
C GLU A 174 -1.72 7.76 3.58
N ASN A 175 -1.91 7.39 4.85
CA ASN A 175 -2.83 6.33 5.26
C ASN A 175 -4.23 6.92 5.40
N ALA A 176 -5.11 6.54 4.47
CA ALA A 176 -6.40 7.17 4.26
C ALA A 176 -7.51 6.13 4.14
N MET A 177 -8.72 6.50 4.57
CA MET A 177 -9.90 5.63 4.62
C MET A 177 -11.10 6.35 4.00
N TRP A 178 -11.86 5.60 3.21
CA TRP A 178 -13.14 6.03 2.65
C TRP A 178 -14.08 4.83 2.50
N SER A 179 -15.35 5.11 2.28
CA SER A 179 -16.38 4.07 2.12
C SER A 179 -17.23 4.34 0.90
N GLN A 180 -17.51 3.30 0.11
CA GLN A 180 -18.35 3.40 -1.07
C GLN A 180 -19.12 2.08 -1.24
N GLY A 181 -20.41 2.16 -1.55
CA GLY A 181 -21.22 0.99 -1.91
C GLY A 181 -21.25 -0.14 -0.86
N GLY A 182 -21.09 0.15 0.43
CA GLY A 182 -21.05 -0.86 1.48
C GLY A 182 -19.72 -1.60 1.60
N VAL A 183 -18.66 -1.06 0.96
CA VAL A 183 -17.28 -1.51 1.06
C VAL A 183 -16.44 -0.42 1.74
N LEU A 184 -15.57 -0.82 2.66
CA LEU A 184 -14.60 0.06 3.29
C LEU A 184 -13.27 -0.04 2.56
N PHE A 185 -12.64 1.09 2.27
CA PHE A 185 -11.36 1.18 1.60
C PHE A 185 -10.33 1.80 2.54
N ALA A 186 -9.10 1.31 2.51
CA ALA A 186 -7.98 1.95 3.16
C ALA A 186 -6.69 1.84 2.34
N THR A 187 -5.91 2.92 2.27
CA THR A 187 -4.50 2.82 1.89
C THR A 187 -3.68 2.38 3.11
N VAL A 188 -2.66 1.55 2.88
CA VAL A 188 -1.71 1.12 3.91
C VAL A 188 -0.30 1.31 3.35
N HIS A 189 0.47 2.19 3.98
CA HIS A 189 1.81 2.55 3.50
C HIS A 189 2.81 1.42 3.81
N VAL A 190 2.80 0.39 2.97
CA VAL A 190 3.75 -0.73 2.93
C VAL A 190 4.35 -0.77 1.54
N VAL A 191 5.67 -0.66 1.45
CA VAL A 191 6.40 -0.47 0.19
C VAL A 191 7.46 -1.54 -0.01
N GLY A 192 7.88 -1.75 -1.25
CA GLY A 192 8.97 -2.63 -1.65
C GLY A 192 10.30 -2.26 -1.01
N SER A 193 11.37 -2.87 -1.50
CA SER A 193 12.71 -2.72 -0.90
C SER A 193 12.72 -3.09 0.60
N ASN A 194 12.19 -4.29 0.90
CA ASN A 194 12.05 -4.85 2.25
C ASN A 194 11.37 -3.88 3.24
N ASN A 195 10.38 -3.10 2.77
CA ASN A 195 9.66 -2.12 3.59
C ASN A 195 10.56 -1.06 4.24
N ASN A 196 11.70 -0.74 3.62
CA ASN A 196 12.75 0.14 4.14
C ASN A 196 13.59 -0.43 5.31
N LEU A 197 13.47 -1.72 5.62
CA LEU A 197 14.25 -2.41 6.65
C LEU A 197 15.62 -2.90 6.12
N GLY A 198 16.67 -2.68 6.91
CA GLY A 198 18.00 -3.26 6.73
C GLY A 198 18.99 -2.36 5.98
N ARG A 199 18.65 -1.07 5.76
CA ARG A 199 19.54 -0.12 5.06
C ARG A 199 20.53 0.55 6.02
N ASP A 200 20.01 1.24 7.03
CA ASP A 200 20.78 1.94 8.04
C ASP A 200 19.89 2.25 9.26
N ALA A 201 20.50 2.73 10.36
CA ALA A 201 19.81 2.93 11.62
C ALA A 201 18.64 3.93 11.55
N ALA A 202 18.73 4.97 10.70
CA ALA A 202 17.68 5.97 10.58
C ALA A 202 16.47 5.41 9.82
N ASN A 203 16.73 4.64 8.78
CA ASN A 203 15.70 4.00 7.96
C ASN A 203 15.05 2.81 8.66
N ASP A 204 15.81 2.05 9.44
CA ASP A 204 15.24 1.01 10.30
C ASP A 204 14.35 1.63 11.40
N ALA A 205 14.67 2.82 11.89
CA ALA A 205 13.82 3.55 12.82
C ALA A 205 12.51 4.00 12.17
N GLU A 206 12.57 4.58 10.97
CA GLU A 206 11.40 4.91 10.18
C GLU A 206 10.52 3.68 9.93
N TYR A 207 11.12 2.57 9.49
CA TYR A 207 10.43 1.31 9.27
C TYR A 207 9.67 0.85 10.53
N ARG A 208 10.34 0.83 11.70
CA ARG A 208 9.71 0.40 12.96
C ARG A 208 8.55 1.31 13.35
N GLU A 209 8.71 2.62 13.23
CA GLU A 209 7.66 3.59 13.58
C GLU A 209 6.44 3.44 12.64
N ARG A 210 6.67 3.40 11.33
CA ARG A 210 5.61 3.28 10.32
C ARG A 210 4.92 1.92 10.40
N THR A 211 5.66 0.86 10.64
CA THR A 211 5.09 -0.49 10.80
C THR A 211 4.16 -0.58 12.00
N ASN A 212 4.55 0.00 13.15
CA ASN A 212 3.68 0.12 14.32
C ASN A 212 2.42 0.95 14.04
N ALA A 213 2.55 2.05 13.29
CA ALA A 213 1.40 2.83 12.85
C ALA A 213 0.48 2.01 11.94
N ASN A 214 1.02 1.27 10.97
CA ASN A 214 0.23 0.42 10.08
C ASN A 214 -0.51 -0.69 10.83
N PHE A 215 0.07 -1.28 11.88
CA PHE A 215 -0.66 -2.27 12.68
C PHE A 215 -1.93 -1.68 13.28
N ASN A 216 -1.83 -0.49 13.89
CA ASN A 216 -2.98 0.21 14.43
C ASN A 216 -3.99 0.60 13.34
N TRP A 217 -3.50 1.06 12.18
CA TRP A 217 -4.34 1.49 11.07
C TRP A 217 -5.17 0.34 10.48
N ILE A 218 -4.54 -0.81 10.24
CA ILE A 218 -5.22 -2.02 9.77
C ILE A 218 -6.30 -2.43 10.77
N LYS A 219 -5.95 -2.50 12.06
CA LYS A 219 -6.93 -2.80 13.13
C LYS A 219 -8.10 -1.81 13.14
N THR A 220 -7.81 -0.53 12.95
CA THR A 220 -8.83 0.53 12.90
C THR A 220 -9.76 0.34 11.70
N ALA A 221 -9.23 0.08 10.50
CA ALA A 221 -10.02 -0.19 9.31
C ALA A 221 -10.95 -1.41 9.51
N PHE A 222 -10.43 -2.50 10.04
CA PHE A 222 -11.23 -3.70 10.27
C PHE A 222 -12.25 -3.54 11.41
N SER A 223 -11.94 -2.77 12.45
CA SER A 223 -12.94 -2.39 13.47
C SER A 223 -14.07 -1.54 12.87
N VAL A 224 -13.76 -0.52 12.05
CA VAL A 224 -14.78 0.28 11.35
C VAL A 224 -15.62 -0.60 10.43
N ALA A 225 -14.98 -1.51 9.69
CA ALA A 225 -15.68 -2.41 8.78
C ALA A 225 -16.64 -3.36 9.52
N ARG A 226 -16.17 -3.97 10.60
CA ARG A 226 -16.93 -4.93 11.41
C ARG A 226 -18.07 -4.25 12.17
N ASP A 227 -17.76 -3.20 12.92
CA ASP A 227 -18.72 -2.51 13.80
C ASP A 227 -19.70 -1.65 12.99
N GLY A 228 -19.28 -1.17 11.81
CA GLY A 228 -20.11 -0.45 10.85
C GLY A 228 -20.89 -1.33 9.87
N GLY A 229 -20.77 -2.67 9.97
CA GLY A 229 -21.56 -3.61 9.17
C GLY A 229 -21.20 -3.67 7.67
N PHE A 230 -19.97 -3.33 7.30
CA PHE A 230 -19.49 -3.38 5.93
C PHE A 230 -19.46 -4.82 5.37
N GLN A 231 -19.65 -4.95 4.06
CA GLN A 231 -19.71 -6.24 3.37
C GLN A 231 -18.33 -6.71 2.89
N ALA A 232 -17.40 -5.79 2.68
CA ALA A 232 -16.04 -6.10 2.29
C ALA A 232 -15.07 -5.00 2.72
N VAL A 233 -13.78 -5.35 2.73
CA VAL A 233 -12.67 -4.41 2.90
C VAL A 233 -11.80 -4.45 1.65
N VAL A 234 -11.33 -3.29 1.20
CA VAL A 234 -10.31 -3.17 0.17
C VAL A 234 -9.12 -2.45 0.78
N LEU A 235 -7.94 -3.07 0.72
CA LEU A 235 -6.67 -2.47 1.10
C LEU A 235 -5.87 -2.15 -0.15
N VAL A 236 -5.21 -1.00 -0.17
CA VAL A 236 -4.31 -0.57 -1.26
C VAL A 236 -2.94 -0.30 -0.67
N MET A 237 -1.92 -1.01 -1.14
CA MET A 237 -0.51 -0.81 -0.77
C MET A 237 0.38 -1.07 -1.98
N GLN A 238 1.69 -0.79 -1.92
CA GLN A 238 2.56 -1.04 -3.07
C GLN A 238 3.17 -2.45 -3.03
N ALA A 239 3.75 -2.84 -1.89
CA ALA A 239 4.74 -3.92 -1.83
C ALA A 239 4.25 -5.31 -2.20
N ASN A 240 5.05 -6.06 -2.98
CA ASN A 240 4.98 -7.51 -3.02
C ASN A 240 5.82 -8.12 -1.88
N PRO A 241 5.21 -8.80 -0.88
CA PRO A 241 5.92 -9.31 0.29
C PRO A 241 6.65 -10.65 0.06
N GLY A 242 6.81 -11.07 -1.20
CA GLY A 242 7.31 -12.40 -1.57
C GLY A 242 6.24 -13.35 -2.14
N PHE A 243 5.09 -12.84 -2.59
CA PHE A 243 4.05 -13.59 -3.31
C PHE A 243 4.42 -13.88 -4.77
N ASN A 244 5.65 -14.35 -5.00
CA ASN A 244 6.24 -14.58 -6.32
C ASN A 244 5.90 -15.96 -6.91
N SER A 245 5.34 -16.87 -6.11
CA SER A 245 5.06 -18.26 -6.52
C SER A 245 3.76 -18.78 -5.89
N ASN A 246 3.71 -20.09 -5.61
CA ASN A 246 2.57 -20.76 -4.97
C ASN A 246 2.10 -20.03 -3.70
N ARG A 247 0.86 -20.32 -3.31
CA ARG A 247 0.27 -19.84 -2.06
C ARG A 247 1.22 -20.09 -0.88
N GLY A 248 1.39 -19.06 -0.04
CA GLY A 248 2.36 -19.05 1.05
C GLY A 248 1.72 -18.75 2.40
N ARG A 249 2.49 -19.01 3.46
CA ARG A 249 2.16 -18.57 4.82
C ARG A 249 2.84 -17.24 5.10
N VAL A 250 2.27 -16.44 6.00
CA VAL A 250 2.87 -15.17 6.44
C VAL A 250 4.30 -15.35 6.97
N SER A 251 4.59 -16.46 7.66
CA SER A 251 5.94 -16.77 8.16
C SER A 251 7.01 -16.94 7.08
N GLN A 252 6.61 -17.09 5.82
CA GLN A 252 7.51 -17.27 4.67
C GLN A 252 7.78 -15.97 3.91
N LEU A 253 7.08 -14.89 4.25
CA LEU A 253 7.26 -13.58 3.62
C LEU A 253 8.63 -12.99 3.97
N GLU A 254 9.05 -11.96 3.24
CA GLU A 254 10.28 -11.24 3.60
C GLU A 254 10.11 -10.52 4.94
N GLU A 255 11.23 -10.34 5.66
CA GLU A 255 11.23 -9.91 7.06
C GLU A 255 10.50 -8.59 7.30
N GLY A 256 10.72 -7.60 6.43
CA GLY A 256 10.10 -6.27 6.53
C GLY A 256 8.58 -6.26 6.38
N PHE A 257 7.96 -7.38 6.01
CA PHE A 257 6.51 -7.46 5.79
C PHE A 257 5.79 -8.36 6.79
N ARG A 258 6.50 -9.32 7.39
CA ARG A 258 5.89 -10.41 8.17
C ARG A 258 4.93 -9.91 9.23
N ASP A 259 5.37 -8.97 10.06
CA ASP A 259 4.56 -8.52 11.19
C ASP A 259 3.28 -7.79 10.74
N THR A 260 3.37 -6.99 9.68
CA THR A 260 2.18 -6.33 9.11
C THR A 260 1.20 -7.35 8.55
N PHE A 261 1.71 -8.38 7.88
CA PHE A 261 0.88 -9.45 7.35
C PHE A 261 0.32 -10.38 8.41
N PHE A 262 0.96 -10.56 9.57
CA PHE A 262 0.38 -11.29 10.70
C PHE A 262 -0.83 -10.54 11.26
N VAL A 263 -0.70 -9.22 11.43
CA VAL A 263 -1.83 -8.37 11.84
C VAL A 263 -2.96 -8.42 10.81
N LEU A 264 -2.63 -8.35 9.51
CA LEU A 264 -3.61 -8.44 8.44
C LEU A 264 -4.31 -9.80 8.42
N GLU A 265 -3.57 -10.91 8.53
CA GLU A 265 -4.13 -12.26 8.57
C GLU A 265 -5.12 -12.42 9.72
N ASP A 266 -4.74 -11.98 10.94
CA ASP A 266 -5.62 -12.04 12.09
C ASP A 266 -6.92 -11.25 11.84
N GLU A 267 -6.84 -10.04 11.30
CA GLU A 267 -8.04 -9.25 11.03
C GLU A 267 -8.90 -9.84 9.90
N VAL A 268 -8.30 -10.41 8.85
CA VAL A 268 -9.02 -11.12 7.77
C VAL A 268 -9.80 -12.30 8.34
N VAL A 269 -9.17 -13.09 9.20
CA VAL A 269 -9.80 -14.25 9.85
C VAL A 269 -10.97 -13.82 10.73
N VAL A 270 -10.81 -12.76 11.53
CA VAL A 270 -11.89 -12.28 12.41
C VAL A 270 -13.00 -11.57 11.63
N PHE A 271 -12.69 -10.86 10.55
CA PHE A 271 -13.68 -10.18 9.71
C PHE A 271 -14.55 -11.19 8.94
N ASN A 272 -13.95 -12.30 8.49
CA ASN A 272 -14.63 -13.44 7.87
C ASN A 272 -15.62 -13.06 6.75
N LYS A 273 -15.22 -12.06 5.96
CA LYS A 273 -15.93 -11.51 4.81
C LYS A 273 -14.91 -11.14 3.73
N PRO A 274 -15.32 -10.91 2.47
CA PRO A 274 -14.41 -10.59 1.39
C PRO A 274 -13.43 -9.45 1.71
N VAL A 275 -12.15 -9.70 1.49
CA VAL A 275 -11.06 -8.73 1.56
C VAL A 275 -10.30 -8.77 0.24
N LEU A 276 -10.16 -7.60 -0.39
CA LEU A 276 -9.34 -7.42 -1.57
C LEU A 276 -8.09 -6.63 -1.20
N LEU A 277 -6.91 -7.17 -1.49
CA LEU A 277 -5.65 -6.45 -1.45
C LEU A 277 -5.29 -6.04 -2.88
N ILE A 278 -5.20 -4.74 -3.13
CA ILE A 278 -4.71 -4.17 -4.39
C ILE A 278 -3.26 -3.75 -4.19
N MET A 279 -2.37 -4.22 -5.06
CA MET A 279 -0.92 -4.04 -4.93
C MET A 279 -0.21 -3.91 -6.29
N GLY A 280 1.08 -3.55 -6.25
CA GLY A 280 1.94 -3.36 -7.41
C GLY A 280 3.30 -4.06 -7.24
N ASP A 281 4.40 -3.33 -7.47
CA ASP A 281 5.80 -3.69 -7.20
C ASP A 281 6.44 -4.66 -8.21
N SER A 282 5.83 -5.81 -8.48
CA SER A 282 6.47 -6.81 -9.37
C SER A 282 6.09 -6.69 -10.84
N HIS A 283 5.36 -5.64 -11.20
CA HIS A 283 4.93 -5.28 -12.57
C HIS A 283 4.23 -6.41 -13.32
N THR A 284 3.63 -7.36 -12.60
CA THR A 284 2.99 -8.52 -13.21
C THR A 284 1.53 -8.55 -12.79
N PHE A 285 0.62 -8.54 -13.76
CA PHE A 285 -0.79 -8.72 -13.44
C PHE A 285 -1.05 -10.09 -12.81
N ARG A 286 -1.61 -10.10 -11.59
CA ARG A 286 -2.00 -11.32 -10.87
C ARG A 286 -3.35 -11.14 -10.19
N LEU A 287 -4.19 -12.16 -10.30
CA LEU A 287 -5.47 -12.23 -9.59
C LEU A 287 -5.61 -13.62 -8.99
N ASP A 288 -5.44 -13.74 -7.67
CA ASP A 288 -5.43 -15.02 -6.97
C ASP A 288 -5.76 -14.89 -5.47
N LYS A 289 -5.68 -16.02 -4.76
CA LYS A 289 -5.77 -16.08 -3.30
C LYS A 289 -4.42 -16.55 -2.76
N PRO A 290 -3.52 -15.64 -2.35
CA PRO A 290 -2.11 -15.98 -2.15
C PRO A 290 -1.80 -16.56 -0.77
N LEU A 291 -2.70 -16.42 0.21
CA LEU A 291 -2.42 -16.76 1.60
C LEU A 291 -3.01 -18.10 2.06
N ILE A 292 -2.20 -18.87 2.77
CA ILE A 292 -2.59 -20.03 3.55
C ILE A 292 -2.67 -19.62 5.02
N GLY A 293 -3.83 -19.84 5.63
CA GLY A 293 -4.11 -19.55 7.03
C GLY A 293 -3.14 -20.26 7.97
N THR A 294 -2.46 -19.51 8.82
CA THR A 294 -1.51 -19.99 9.81
C THR A 294 -2.16 -21.04 10.72
N ARG A 295 -3.36 -20.75 11.23
CA ARG A 295 -4.10 -21.67 12.13
C ARG A 295 -4.85 -22.79 11.40
N SER A 296 -5.52 -22.46 10.30
CA SER A 296 -6.37 -23.43 9.58
C SER A 296 -5.57 -24.39 8.70
N GLY A 297 -4.39 -23.97 8.23
CA GLY A 297 -3.64 -24.67 7.19
C GLY A 297 -4.33 -24.71 5.83
N GLN A 298 -5.43 -23.98 5.67
CA GLN A 298 -6.22 -23.88 4.44
C GLN A 298 -6.02 -22.52 3.78
N VAL A 299 -6.34 -22.42 2.50
CA VAL A 299 -6.35 -21.13 1.80
C VAL A 299 -7.33 -20.17 2.48
N LEU A 300 -6.92 -18.91 2.66
CA LEU A 300 -7.81 -17.87 3.14
C LEU A 300 -8.74 -17.45 2.00
N ASP A 301 -9.86 -18.16 1.85
CA ASP A 301 -10.74 -18.01 0.68
C ASP A 301 -11.42 -16.63 0.57
N HIS A 302 -11.44 -15.86 1.65
CA HIS A 302 -11.96 -14.49 1.65
C HIS A 302 -10.91 -13.44 1.30
N PHE A 303 -9.63 -13.83 1.16
CA PHE A 303 -8.54 -12.91 0.83
C PHE A 303 -8.13 -13.04 -0.63
N THR A 304 -8.44 -12.03 -1.43
CA THR A 304 -8.07 -11.95 -2.85
C THR A 304 -6.98 -10.92 -3.04
N ARG A 305 -5.94 -11.25 -3.81
CA ARG A 305 -4.96 -10.29 -4.31
C ARG A 305 -5.34 -9.86 -5.72
N LEU A 306 -5.27 -8.57 -5.96
CA LEU A 306 -5.16 -7.95 -7.28
C LEU A 306 -3.79 -7.25 -7.34
N GLU A 307 -2.85 -7.82 -8.07
CA GLU A 307 -1.63 -7.11 -8.47
C GLU A 307 -1.88 -6.45 -9.83
N VAL A 308 -1.72 -5.14 -9.91
CA VAL A 308 -2.00 -4.35 -11.12
C VAL A 308 -0.87 -4.50 -12.17
N PRO A 309 -1.17 -4.28 -13.46
CA PRO A 309 -0.13 -4.18 -14.49
C PRO A 309 0.82 -3.01 -14.21
N GLY A 310 2.10 -3.13 -14.61
CA GLY A 310 3.13 -2.12 -14.33
C GLY A 310 4.17 -1.98 -15.46
N SER A 311 4.98 -0.92 -15.38
CA SER A 311 6.15 -0.51 -16.21
C SER A 311 6.11 -0.76 -17.73
N ALA A 312 5.98 -2.02 -18.17
CA ALA A 312 5.82 -2.39 -19.58
C ALA A 312 4.35 -2.36 -20.03
N ASP A 313 3.43 -2.73 -19.13
CA ASP A 313 2.01 -2.90 -19.37
C ASP A 313 1.25 -1.68 -18.82
N VAL A 314 1.25 -0.60 -19.60
CA VAL A 314 0.58 0.67 -19.26
C VAL A 314 -0.92 0.54 -19.54
N HIS A 315 -1.57 -0.26 -18.70
CA HIS A 315 -2.98 -0.61 -18.73
C HIS A 315 -3.59 -0.41 -17.34
N TRP A 316 -4.89 -0.67 -17.19
CA TRP A 316 -5.57 -0.49 -15.91
C TRP A 316 -6.59 -1.59 -15.70
N ILE A 317 -6.96 -1.82 -14.44
CA ILE A 317 -7.98 -2.79 -14.09
C ILE A 317 -9.23 -2.05 -13.67
N ARG A 318 -10.34 -2.33 -14.35
CA ARG A 318 -11.66 -1.95 -13.85
C ARG A 318 -12.09 -2.96 -12.80
N VAL A 319 -12.29 -2.48 -11.58
CA VAL A 319 -12.84 -3.27 -10.49
C VAL A 319 -14.31 -2.92 -10.35
N LYS A 320 -15.18 -3.89 -10.64
CA LYS A 320 -16.63 -3.76 -10.48
C LYS A 320 -17.04 -4.34 -9.14
N VAL A 321 -17.78 -3.55 -8.37
CA VAL A 321 -18.25 -3.91 -7.04
C VAL A 321 -19.76 -4.09 -7.04
N ASN A 322 -20.22 -5.28 -6.67
CA ASN A 322 -21.63 -5.57 -6.44
C ASN A 322 -21.83 -6.12 -5.01
N PRO A 323 -22.19 -5.28 -4.04
CA PRO A 323 -22.30 -5.68 -2.63
C PRO A 323 -23.46 -6.64 -2.35
N ALA A 324 -24.35 -6.90 -3.31
CA ALA A 324 -25.40 -7.89 -3.18
C ALA A 324 -24.91 -9.34 -3.41
N LYS A 325 -23.68 -9.52 -3.93
CA LYS A 325 -23.07 -10.84 -4.16
C LYS A 325 -22.18 -11.25 -2.98
N SER A 326 -22.11 -12.55 -2.71
CA SER A 326 -21.20 -13.12 -1.69
C SER A 326 -19.72 -12.94 -2.05
N GLN A 327 -19.41 -12.88 -3.35
CA GLN A 327 -18.13 -12.44 -3.90
C GLN A 327 -18.38 -11.12 -4.64
N PRO A 328 -18.16 -9.96 -3.98
CA PRO A 328 -18.63 -8.67 -4.49
C PRO A 328 -17.74 -8.10 -5.59
N PHE A 329 -16.54 -8.63 -5.79
CA PHE A 329 -15.56 -8.10 -6.74
C PHE A 329 -15.54 -8.89 -8.05
N SER A 330 -15.48 -8.17 -9.16
CA SER A 330 -15.15 -8.69 -10.48
C SER A 330 -14.21 -7.73 -11.19
N PHE A 331 -13.39 -8.26 -12.10
CA PHE A 331 -12.23 -7.56 -12.64
C PHE A 331 -12.23 -7.62 -14.16
N GLU A 332 -11.99 -6.49 -14.80
CA GLU A 332 -11.78 -6.40 -16.25
C GLU A 332 -10.42 -5.76 -16.49
N HIS A 333 -9.56 -6.46 -17.24
CA HIS A 333 -8.30 -5.91 -17.71
C HIS A 333 -8.60 -4.99 -18.90
N GLU A 334 -8.40 -3.70 -18.71
CA GLU A 334 -8.76 -2.68 -19.70
C GLU A 334 -7.53 -2.31 -20.52
N ASP A 335 -7.48 -2.92 -21.71
CA ASP A 335 -6.39 -2.76 -22.65
C ASP A 335 -6.42 -1.37 -23.29
N VAL A 336 -5.38 -0.59 -23.04
CA VAL A 336 -5.20 0.73 -23.65
C VAL A 336 -4.58 0.53 -25.03
N MET A 337 -5.42 0.35 -26.05
CA MET A 337 -4.98 -0.04 -27.40
C MET A 337 -3.79 0.77 -27.96
N PRO A 338 -3.71 2.12 -27.81
CA PRO A 338 -2.54 2.89 -28.26
C PRO A 338 -1.21 2.50 -27.59
N ASN A 339 -1.24 1.82 -26.44
CA ASN A 339 -0.06 1.47 -25.65
C ASN A 339 0.55 0.11 -26.05
N TYR A 340 -0.10 -0.68 -26.92
CA TYR A 340 0.53 -1.88 -27.49
C TYR A 340 1.61 -1.55 -28.53
N PHE A 341 1.48 -0.40 -29.18
CA PHE A 341 2.42 0.05 -30.19
C PHE A 341 3.49 0.92 -29.53
N ARG A 342 4.73 0.78 -29.98
CA ARG A 342 5.79 1.72 -29.58
C ARG A 342 5.34 3.11 -30.04
N GLN A 343 5.19 4.02 -29.09
CA GLN A 343 4.87 5.42 -29.37
C GLN A 343 6.13 6.03 -30.02
N GLU A 344 6.22 5.99 -31.34
CA GLU A 344 7.22 6.78 -32.06
C GLU A 344 6.91 8.25 -31.80
N ARG A 345 7.89 9.02 -31.31
CA ARG A 345 7.72 10.47 -31.13
C ARG A 345 7.33 11.06 -32.49
N PRO A 346 6.34 11.96 -32.58
CA PRO A 346 6.18 12.79 -33.76
C PRO A 346 7.41 13.65 -34.04
#